data_AF-A0A6B2S6K4-F1
#
_entry.id   AF-A0A6B2S6K4-F1
#
_cell.length_a   1.000
_cell.length_b   1.000
_cell.length_c   1.000
_cell.angle_alpha   90.00
_cell.angle_beta   90.00
_cell.angle_gamma   90.00
#
_symmetry.space_group_name_H-M   'P 1'
#
loop_
_entity.id
_entity.type
_entity.pdbx_description
1 polymer ?
#
loop_
_entity_poly.entity_id
_entity_poly.type
_entity_poly.pdbx_seq_one_letter_code
_entity_poly.pdbx_strand_id
1 'polypeptide(L)'
;AFALVPVLEHEIVDHVYSYGIAAAETVPVALAMTLAADGVLADAVPSAACLSRVADSAPALAGALTGAIGGAESLPDTWRDSCRTLVGCALPQLAGTDLVEVAARLASHLPVFPEGTRS
;
A
#
# COMPACT_ATOMS: atom_id res chain seq x y z
N ALA A 1 14.35 -4.31 -1.08
CA ALA A 1 13.09 -4.68 -1.74
C ALA A 1 13.24 -5.20 -3.17
N PHE A 2 13.70 -4.38 -4.13
CA PHE A 2 13.72 -4.73 -5.57
C PHE A 2 14.39 -6.06 -5.92
N ALA A 3 15.50 -6.41 -5.26
CA ALA A 3 16.21 -7.67 -5.50
C ALA A 3 15.38 -8.95 -5.21
N LEU A 4 14.28 -8.84 -4.44
CA LEU A 4 13.40 -9.98 -4.15
C LEU A 4 12.34 -10.22 -5.23
N VAL A 5 12.14 -9.29 -6.15
CA VAL A 5 11.10 -9.39 -7.19
C VAL A 5 11.23 -10.71 -7.97
N PRO A 6 12.41 -11.12 -8.50
CA PRO A 6 12.53 -12.35 -9.26
C PRO A 6 12.28 -13.63 -8.43
N VAL A 7 12.62 -13.60 -7.13
CA VAL A 7 12.43 -14.75 -6.23
C VAL A 7 10.94 -14.95 -5.94
N LEU A 8 10.23 -13.87 -5.64
CA LEU A 8 8.78 -13.90 -5.39
C LEU A 8 8.00 -14.28 -6.66
N GLU A 9 8.44 -13.83 -7.84
CA GLU A 9 7.87 -14.28 -9.11
C GLU A 9 8.10 -15.75 -9.42
N HIS A 10 9.05 -16.42 -8.77
CA HIS A 10 9.31 -17.84 -9.00
C HIS A 10 8.63 -18.72 -7.95
N GLU A 11 8.69 -18.34 -6.68
CA GLU A 11 8.22 -19.16 -5.54
C GLU A 11 6.72 -19.08 -5.30
N ILE A 12 6.08 -17.95 -5.62
CA ILE A 12 4.65 -17.72 -5.35
C ILE A 12 3.80 -18.06 -6.59
N VAL A 13 4.44 -18.36 -7.72
CA VAL A 13 3.77 -18.47 -9.01
C VAL A 13 3.62 -19.91 -9.39
N ASP A 14 2.63 -20.56 -8.79
CA ASP A 14 2.15 -21.80 -9.37
C ASP A 14 1.28 -21.47 -10.60
N HIS A 15 1.49 -22.19 -11.69
CA HIS A 15 1.03 -21.85 -13.04
C HIS A 15 -0.49 -21.93 -13.28
N VAL A 16 -1.30 -21.96 -12.23
CA VAL A 16 -2.76 -22.18 -12.32
C VAL A 16 -3.52 -20.90 -11.98
N TYR A 17 -4.08 -20.27 -13.00
CA TYR A 17 -5.01 -19.15 -12.87
C TYR A 17 -6.29 -19.59 -12.12
N SER A 18 -6.29 -19.44 -10.80
CA SER A 18 -7.48 -19.47 -9.96
C SER A 18 -7.65 -18.11 -9.32
N TYR A 19 -8.72 -17.39 -9.65
CA TYR A 19 -9.05 -16.08 -9.06
C TYR A 19 -9.17 -16.13 -7.52
N GLY A 20 -9.38 -17.31 -6.92
CA GLY A 20 -9.37 -17.47 -5.46
C GLY A 20 -7.98 -17.38 -4.82
N ILE A 21 -6.90 -17.51 -5.60
CA ILE A 21 -5.51 -17.50 -5.13
C ILE A 21 -4.89 -16.09 -5.19
N ALA A 22 -5.30 -15.27 -6.16
CA ALA A 22 -4.75 -13.91 -6.35
C ALA A 22 -4.88 -13.03 -5.09
N ALA A 23 -6.02 -13.10 -4.38
CA ALA A 23 -6.20 -12.37 -3.11
C ALA A 23 -5.35 -12.95 -1.96
N ALA A 24 -5.15 -14.27 -1.93
CA ALA A 24 -4.36 -14.94 -0.91
C ALA A 24 -2.86 -14.62 -1.02
N GLU A 25 -2.36 -14.32 -2.23
CA GLU A 25 -0.96 -14.02 -2.48
C GLU A 25 -0.63 -12.53 -2.35
N THR A 26 -1.57 -11.64 -2.70
CA THR A 26 -1.31 -10.19 -2.73
C THR A 26 -0.95 -9.63 -1.36
N VAL A 27 -1.64 -10.08 -0.29
CA VAL A 27 -1.37 -9.60 1.08
C VAL A 27 0.01 -10.04 1.59
N PRO A 28 0.39 -11.34 1.52
CA PRO A 28 1.74 -11.78 1.85
C PRO A 28 2.83 -11.08 1.03
N VAL A 29 2.61 -10.88 -0.27
CA VAL A 29 3.57 -10.18 -1.14
C VAL A 29 3.75 -8.73 -0.68
N ALA A 30 2.65 -7.99 -0.47
CA ALA A 30 2.73 -6.61 0.01
C ALA A 30 3.46 -6.51 1.36
N LEU A 31 3.21 -7.45 2.28
CA LEU A 31 3.91 -7.54 3.55
C LEU A 31 5.41 -7.84 3.36
N ALA A 32 5.76 -8.82 2.53
CA ALA A 32 7.14 -9.18 2.24
C ALA A 32 7.92 -7.99 1.64
N MET A 33 7.31 -7.25 0.71
CA MET A 33 7.91 -6.05 0.12
C MET A 33 8.09 -4.93 1.14
N THR A 34 7.10 -4.73 2.03
CA THR A 34 7.19 -3.77 3.14
C THR A 34 8.35 -4.11 4.07
N LEU A 35 8.47 -5.37 4.48
CA LEU A 35 9.54 -5.85 5.37
C LEU A 35 10.91 -5.73 4.69
N ALA A 36 11.02 -6.14 3.43
CA ALA A 36 12.27 -6.08 2.67
C ALA A 36 12.70 -4.66 2.27
N ALA A 37 11.83 -3.67 2.47
CA ALA A 37 12.12 -2.25 2.33
C ALA A 37 12.38 -1.59 3.69
N ASP A 38 12.39 -2.33 4.79
CA ASP A 38 12.45 -1.78 6.15
C ASP A 38 11.37 -0.70 6.41
N GLY A 39 10.19 -0.88 5.81
CA GLY A 39 9.10 0.09 5.90
C GLY A 39 9.26 1.35 5.02
N VAL A 40 10.33 1.46 4.22
CA VAL A 40 10.57 2.61 3.33
C VAL A 40 9.62 2.56 2.14
N LEU A 41 8.67 3.49 2.09
CA LEU A 41 7.64 3.57 1.06
C LEU A 41 8.21 3.71 -0.35
N ALA A 42 9.22 4.58 -0.52
CA ALA A 42 9.87 4.84 -1.80
C ALA A 42 10.58 3.61 -2.39
N ASP A 43 10.90 2.62 -1.57
CA ASP A 43 11.51 1.36 -2.00
C ASP A 43 10.46 0.26 -2.15
N ALA A 44 9.51 0.15 -1.22
CA ALA A 44 8.50 -0.91 -1.21
C ALA A 44 7.53 -0.80 -2.39
N VAL A 45 6.96 0.39 -2.64
CA VAL A 45 5.88 0.59 -3.62
C VAL A 45 6.36 0.35 -5.05
N PRO A 46 7.48 0.94 -5.53
CA PRO A 46 7.95 0.67 -6.89
C PRO A 46 8.36 -0.79 -7.07
N SER A 47 8.97 -1.41 -6.04
CA SER A 47 9.35 -2.81 -6.11
C SER A 47 8.13 -3.73 -6.20
N ALA A 48 7.05 -3.45 -5.47
CA ALA A 48 5.79 -4.19 -5.58
C ALA A 48 5.13 -4.01 -6.95
N ALA A 49 5.25 -2.82 -7.56
CA ALA A 49 4.71 -2.53 -8.89
C ALA A 49 5.41 -3.32 -10.01
N CYS A 50 6.63 -3.79 -9.78
CA CYS A 50 7.35 -4.65 -10.71
C CYS A 50 6.84 -6.11 -10.74
N LEU A 51 5.99 -6.52 -9.79
CA LEU A 51 5.41 -7.86 -9.73
C LEU A 51 4.13 -7.91 -10.59
N SER A 52 4.28 -8.20 -11.87
CA SER A 52 3.23 -7.98 -12.90
C SER A 52 1.86 -8.61 -12.58
N ARG A 53 1.84 -9.75 -11.88
CA ARG A 53 0.59 -10.47 -11.52
C ARG A 53 -0.24 -9.76 -10.46
N VAL A 54 0.41 -9.04 -9.54
CA VAL A 54 -0.23 -8.40 -8.38
C VAL A 54 -0.06 -6.88 -8.42
N ALA A 55 0.40 -6.34 -9.55
CA ALA A 55 0.72 -4.93 -9.71
C ALA A 55 -0.50 -4.00 -9.61
N ASP A 56 -1.72 -4.53 -9.73
CA ASP A 56 -2.97 -3.80 -9.55
C ASP A 56 -3.24 -3.45 -8.07
N SER A 57 -2.87 -4.36 -7.15
CA SER A 57 -3.31 -4.30 -5.75
C SER A 57 -2.15 -4.29 -4.74
N ALA A 58 -1.04 -4.99 -5.01
CA ALA A 58 0.10 -5.07 -4.11
C ALA A 58 0.79 -3.72 -3.83
N PRO A 59 0.98 -2.82 -4.81
CA PRO A 59 1.60 -1.51 -4.54
C PRO A 59 0.75 -0.65 -3.59
N ALA A 60 -0.58 -0.70 -3.75
CA ALA A 60 -1.50 0.03 -2.88
C ALA A 60 -1.45 -0.51 -1.43
N LEU A 61 -1.43 -1.84 -1.27
CA LEU A 61 -1.31 -2.48 0.05
C LEU A 61 0.05 -2.21 0.70
N ALA A 62 1.16 -2.30 -0.05
CA ALA A 62 2.49 -1.95 0.44
C ALA A 62 2.56 -0.47 0.84
N GLY A 63 1.95 0.42 0.06
CA GLY A 63 1.83 1.85 0.39
C GLY A 63 1.03 2.09 1.68
N ALA A 64 -0.06 1.35 1.90
CA ALA A 64 -0.84 1.45 3.14
C ALA A 64 -0.05 0.96 4.36
N LEU A 65 0.67 -0.17 4.24
CA LEU A 65 1.48 -0.72 5.33
C LEU A 65 2.67 0.20 5.68
N THR A 66 3.44 0.62 4.67
CA THR A 66 4.55 1.56 4.87
C THR A 66 4.07 2.91 5.39
N GLY A 67 2.93 3.42 4.91
CA GLY A 67 2.30 4.64 5.41
C GLY A 67 1.79 4.53 6.86
N ALA A 68 1.32 3.35 7.29
CA ALA A 68 0.96 3.11 8.70
C ALA A 68 2.19 3.07 9.62
N ILE A 69 3.34 2.61 9.13
CA ILE A 69 4.61 2.56 9.87
C ILE A 69 5.27 3.93 9.95
N GLY A 70 5.43 4.61 8.80
CA GLY A 70 6.18 5.85 8.66
C GLY A 70 5.35 7.13 8.80
N GLY A 71 4.02 7.01 8.81
CA GLY A 71 3.10 8.14 8.83
C GLY A 71 3.11 8.95 7.53
N ALA A 72 2.29 10.01 7.54
CA ALA A 72 2.11 10.91 6.40
C ALA A 72 3.43 11.58 5.95
N GLU A 73 4.28 11.99 6.88
CA GLU A 73 5.52 12.72 6.58
C GLU A 73 6.59 11.86 5.90
N SER A 74 6.41 10.53 5.85
CA SER A 74 7.32 9.62 5.14
C SER A 74 7.07 9.54 3.62
N LEU A 75 5.96 10.11 3.15
CA LEU A 75 5.63 10.16 1.73
C LEU A 75 6.44 11.25 1.03
N PRO A 76 7.03 10.97 -0.14
CA PRO A 76 7.62 12.02 -0.98
C PRO A 76 6.58 13.10 -1.30
N ASP A 77 6.95 14.38 -1.15
CA ASP A 77 6.06 15.53 -1.41
C ASP A 77 5.42 15.46 -2.80
N THR A 78 6.22 15.09 -3.80
CA THR A 78 5.75 14.97 -5.19
C THR A 78 4.65 13.91 -5.36
N TRP A 79 4.71 12.82 -4.60
CA TRP A 79 3.69 11.77 -4.64
C TRP A 79 2.42 12.23 -3.91
N ARG A 80 2.60 12.85 -2.73
CA ARG A 80 1.51 13.44 -1.97
C ARG A 80 0.73 14.44 -2.80
N ASP A 81 1.43 15.39 -3.43
CA ASP A 81 0.80 16.44 -4.23
C ASP A 81 0.11 15.90 -5.49
N SER A 82 0.68 14.88 -6.12
CA SER A 82 0.07 14.24 -7.29
C SER A 82 -1.24 13.51 -6.95
N CYS A 83 -1.40 13.04 -5.72
CA CYS A 83 -2.56 12.28 -5.27
C CYS A 83 -3.56 13.07 -4.40
N ARG A 84 -3.30 14.36 -4.14
CA ARG A 84 -4.17 15.16 -3.25
C ARG A 84 -5.59 15.30 -3.77
N THR A 85 -5.75 15.68 -5.03
CA THR A 85 -7.10 15.92 -5.59
C THR A 85 -7.68 14.61 -6.14
N LEU A 86 -8.76 14.14 -5.53
CA LEU A 86 -9.44 12.92 -5.96
C LEU A 86 -10.14 13.13 -7.31
N VAL A 87 -9.93 12.19 -8.23
CA VAL A 87 -10.57 12.20 -9.56
C VAL A 87 -12.03 11.74 -9.51
N GLY A 88 -12.41 10.96 -8.48
CA GLY A 88 -13.77 10.41 -8.34
C GLY A 88 -14.05 9.18 -9.21
N CYS A 89 -13.02 8.44 -9.64
CA CYS A 89 -13.18 7.28 -10.52
C CYS A 89 -14.08 6.16 -9.91
N ALA A 90 -13.84 5.79 -8.65
CA ALA A 90 -14.67 4.79 -7.96
C ALA A 90 -15.90 5.40 -7.27
N LEU A 91 -15.79 6.65 -6.82
CA LEU A 91 -16.83 7.39 -6.11
C LEU A 91 -16.95 8.80 -6.71
N PRO A 92 -17.88 9.00 -7.68
CA PRO A 92 -17.99 10.27 -8.41
C PRO A 92 -18.21 11.49 -7.50
N GLN A 93 -18.90 11.33 -6.38
CA GLN A 93 -19.16 12.38 -5.39
C GLN A 93 -17.90 12.90 -4.68
N LEU A 94 -16.77 12.20 -4.78
CA LEU A 94 -15.49 12.63 -4.20
C LEU A 94 -14.61 13.40 -5.20
N ALA A 95 -15.02 13.56 -6.46
CA ALA A 95 -14.26 14.30 -7.45
C ALA A 95 -13.97 15.74 -6.98
N GLY A 96 -12.71 16.16 -7.07
CA GLY A 96 -12.25 17.49 -6.68
C GLY A 96 -12.00 17.70 -5.18
N THR A 97 -12.17 16.66 -4.35
CA THR A 97 -11.92 16.74 -2.89
C THR A 97 -10.46 16.40 -2.55
N ASP A 98 -9.93 16.97 -1.45
CA ASP A 98 -8.59 16.65 -0.96
C ASP A 98 -8.60 15.32 -0.18
N LEU A 99 -7.82 14.35 -0.65
CA LEU A 99 -7.65 13.03 -0.03
C LEU A 99 -7.21 13.13 1.44
N VAL A 100 -6.37 14.10 1.79
CA VAL A 100 -5.90 14.29 3.18
C VAL A 100 -7.05 14.76 4.07
N GLU A 101 -7.94 15.61 3.57
CA GLU A 101 -9.13 16.02 4.30
C GLU A 101 -10.07 14.84 4.53
N VAL A 102 -10.27 14.00 3.51
CA VAL A 102 -11.05 12.76 3.64
C VAL A 102 -10.44 11.83 4.69
N ALA A 103 -9.12 11.63 4.66
CA ALA A 103 -8.41 10.82 5.64
C ALA A 103 -8.54 11.38 7.07
N ALA A 104 -8.43 12.71 7.24
CA ALA A 104 -8.60 13.36 8.54
C ALA A 104 -10.01 13.18 9.10
N ARG A 105 -11.04 13.32 8.25
CA ARG A 105 -12.43 13.06 8.64
C ARG A 105 -12.65 11.60 9.06
N LEU A 106 -12.08 10.65 8.32
CA LEU A 106 -12.15 9.23 8.69
C LEU A 106 -11.46 8.98 10.04
N ALA A 107 -10.27 9.54 10.24
CA ALA A 107 -9.51 9.41 11.49
C ALA A 107 -10.28 9.96 12.70
N SER A 108 -11.07 11.02 12.53
CA SER A 108 -11.91 11.59 13.59
C SER A 108 -13.02 10.66 14.09
N HIS A 109 -13.35 9.61 13.32
CA HIS A 109 -14.35 8.59 13.68
C HIS A 109 -13.72 7.27 14.15
N LEU A 110 -12.40 7.13 14.08
CA LEU A 110 -11.74 5.91 14.53
C LEU A 110 -11.68 5.89 16.07
N PRO A 111 -11.91 4.73 16.69
CA PRO A 111 -11.71 4.58 18.13
C PRO A 111 -10.24 4.87 18.46
N VAL A 112 -10.01 5.71 19.46
CA VAL A 112 -8.67 5.90 20.03
C VAL A 112 -8.32 4.63 20.77
N PHE A 113 -7.38 3.85 20.25
CA PHE A 113 -6.82 2.73 21.00
C PHE A 113 -5.94 3.32 22.12
N PRO A 114 -6.15 2.95 23.39
CA PRO A 114 -5.27 3.39 24.45
C PRO A 114 -3.85 2.93 24.13
N GLU A 115 -2.88 3.86 24.18
CA GLU A 115 -1.48 3.55 23.99
C GLU A 115 -1.09 2.45 25.00
N GLY A 116 -0.85 1.24 24.49
CA GLY A 116 -0.39 0.14 25.30
C GLY A 116 0.93 0.55 25.94
N THR A 117 0.97 0.54 27.28
CA THR A 117 2.15 0.69 28.12
C THR A 117 3.31 -0.11 27.52
N ARG A 118 4.21 0.57 26.80
CA ARG A 118 5.51 0.02 26.45
C ARG A 118 6.33 0.00 27.73
N SER A 119 6.37 -1.16 28.37
CA SER A 119 7.38 -1.50 29.39
C SER A 119 8.75 -1.64 28.76
#